data_AF-A0A847LLA4-F1
#
_entry.id   AF-A0A847LLA4-F1
#
_cell.length_a   1.000
_cell.length_b   1.000
_cell.length_c   1.000
_cell.angle_alpha   90.00
_cell.angle_beta   90.00
_cell.angle_gamma   90.00
#
_symmetry.space_group_name_H-M   'P 1'
#
loop_
_entity.id
_entity.type
_entity.pdbx_description
1 polymer ?
#
loop_
_entity_poly.entity_id
_entity_poly.type
_entity_poly.pdbx_seq_one_letter_code
_entity_poly.pdbx_strand_id
1 'polypeptide(L)'
;MENKQVKRKRPNFYLSLARPLTKNKYVEQGGFWRRVGAFLIDFLSAALIGVLAYFAVLHPLWFSQMGGQQLHETLKNEEIKSELYFEVTETNNVTGEVATATRLLTDIYFRPGDFGDEAWKVSGLDEETFVLSDSYYDYALRYFYGTNTEPGMYYDGFIFSQSTYYDKEERPTKNYNRDILLLTGEEDDFIKAEPKLNIAADGSEYYTFTYAEGTSAQAINDWWQGRYYEAVNENFKGMPAYFNPRREIAISFYILIGVGYLIGGALFHVAVPLLSNDGQSIGKMVCKLAVVNREGYRAKWWQIVFRALFTDVIEVIGSFALFLMPLLFTMATLTLSRQQRSIHDFVFQTRVINWDNSYIFNSEEEANEYEEAKASGRPTNIYPGGGLGKKQMEQRLKAAKERYK
;
A
#
# COMPACT_ATOMS: atom_id res chain seq x y z
N MET A 1 63.67 20.62 30.93
CA MET A 1 62.24 20.94 31.11
C MET A 1 61.44 19.86 30.40
N GLU A 2 60.98 18.86 31.16
CA GLU A 2 60.34 17.66 30.63
C GLU A 2 58.81 17.87 30.67
N ASN A 3 58.20 17.91 29.49
CA ASN A 3 56.80 18.30 29.32
C ASN A 3 55.88 17.10 29.62
N LYS A 4 55.39 17.02 30.87
CA LYS A 4 54.38 16.02 31.27
C LYS A 4 53.08 16.27 30.52
N GLN A 5 52.83 15.49 29.46
CA GLN A 5 51.51 15.44 28.83
C GLN A 5 50.50 14.83 29.80
N VAL A 6 49.64 15.68 30.35
CA VAL A 6 48.46 15.30 31.12
C VAL A 6 47.49 14.55 30.19
N LYS A 7 47.42 13.22 30.32
CA LYS A 7 46.36 12.41 29.70
C LYS A 7 45.02 12.85 30.26
N ARG A 8 44.29 13.70 29.51
CA ARG A 8 42.88 14.03 29.78
C ARG A 8 42.08 12.73 29.84
N LYS A 9 41.57 12.36 31.03
CA LYS A 9 40.56 11.31 31.19
C LYS A 9 39.36 11.70 30.33
N ARG A 10 39.11 10.93 29.26
CA ARG A 10 37.88 11.08 28.45
C ARG A 10 36.67 10.86 29.37
N PRO A 11 35.61 11.68 29.30
CA PRO A 11 34.45 11.52 30.17
C PRO A 11 33.81 10.14 29.99
N ASN A 12 33.54 9.47 31.13
CA ASN A 12 33.00 8.12 31.25
C ASN A 12 31.63 7.88 30.56
N PHE A 13 31.01 8.91 29.97
CA PHE A 13 29.72 8.79 29.28
C PHE A 13 29.77 7.87 28.06
N TYR A 14 30.90 7.81 27.35
CA TYR A 14 31.07 6.90 26.22
C TYR A 14 31.28 5.43 26.63
N LEU A 15 31.64 5.17 27.89
CA LEU A 15 31.84 3.81 28.43
C LEU A 15 30.54 3.20 28.98
N SER A 16 29.56 3.99 29.40
CA SER A 16 28.25 3.48 29.84
C SER A 16 27.38 2.98 28.67
N LEU A 17 27.69 3.41 27.44
CA LEU A 17 27.06 2.93 26.20
C LEU A 17 27.79 1.73 25.55
N ALA A 18 28.86 1.22 26.19
CA ALA A 18 29.84 0.35 25.53
C ALA A 18 29.59 -1.17 25.65
N ARG A 19 28.60 -1.63 26.42
CA ARG A 19 28.19 -3.05 26.47
C ARG A 19 26.67 -3.14 26.51
N PRO A 20 26.05 -4.21 25.97
CA PRO A 20 24.66 -4.50 26.31
C PRO A 20 24.61 -4.62 27.84
N LEU A 21 23.94 -3.68 28.51
CA LEU A 21 23.74 -3.68 29.96
C LEU A 21 22.75 -4.79 30.32
N THR A 22 23.12 -6.05 30.09
CA THR A 22 22.44 -7.20 30.67
C THR A 22 22.98 -7.34 32.09
N LYS A 23 22.14 -7.07 33.08
CA LYS A 23 22.45 -7.47 34.46
C LYS A 23 22.39 -8.99 34.58
N ASN A 24 21.40 -9.61 33.92
CA ASN A 24 21.29 -11.05 33.85
C ASN A 24 22.38 -11.64 32.94
N LYS A 25 23.41 -12.24 33.55
CA LYS A 25 24.53 -12.88 32.85
C LYS A 25 24.15 -14.19 32.14
N TYR A 26 22.95 -14.70 32.36
CA TYR A 26 22.46 -15.94 31.77
C TYR A 26 21.70 -15.73 30.47
N VAL A 27 21.83 -14.57 29.83
CA VAL A 27 21.05 -14.23 28.63
C VAL A 27 21.96 -14.07 27.42
N GLU A 28 21.66 -14.80 26.35
CA GLU A 28 22.33 -14.67 25.07
C GLU A 28 21.45 -13.88 24.07
N GLN A 29 22.08 -12.99 23.31
CA GLN A 29 21.37 -12.18 22.33
C GLN A 29 20.81 -13.04 21.17
N GLY A 30 19.58 -12.77 20.75
CA GLY A 30 18.99 -13.46 19.59
C GLY A 30 19.71 -13.08 18.30
N GLY A 31 20.04 -14.04 17.45
CA GLY A 31 20.71 -13.79 16.17
C GLY A 31 19.85 -13.00 15.18
N PHE A 32 20.48 -12.15 14.37
CA PHE A 32 19.80 -11.25 13.42
C PHE A 32 18.80 -11.97 12.51
N TRP A 33 19.26 -12.97 11.74
CA TRP A 33 18.41 -13.69 10.79
C TRP A 33 17.24 -14.44 11.43
N ARG A 34 17.40 -14.91 12.67
CA ARG A 34 16.31 -15.52 13.44
C ARG A 34 15.25 -14.49 13.82
N ARG A 35 15.64 -13.25 14.12
CA ARG A 35 14.68 -12.17 14.40
C ARG A 35 13.92 -11.74 13.16
N VAL A 36 14.62 -11.62 12.03
CA VAL A 36 13.99 -11.33 10.73
C VAL A 36 13.00 -12.44 10.37
N GLY A 37 13.42 -13.71 10.48
CA GLY A 37 12.54 -14.86 10.24
C GLY A 37 11.32 -14.89 11.18
N ALA A 38 11.51 -14.64 12.47
CA ALA A 38 10.40 -14.56 13.42
C ALA A 38 9.41 -13.45 13.06
N PHE A 39 9.91 -12.25 12.72
CA PHE A 39 9.09 -11.13 12.29
C PHE A 39 8.30 -11.46 11.01
N LEU A 40 8.92 -12.09 10.01
CA LEU A 40 8.24 -12.47 8.76
C LEU A 40 7.13 -13.50 9.01
N ILE A 41 7.37 -14.51 9.85
CA ILE A 41 6.35 -15.50 10.21
C ILE A 41 5.17 -14.84 10.91
N ASP A 42 5.45 -13.99 11.90
CA ASP A 42 4.41 -13.30 12.65
C ASP A 42 3.63 -12.33 11.74
N PHE A 43 4.31 -11.55 10.90
CA PHE A 43 3.73 -10.63 9.93
C PHE A 43 2.81 -11.34 8.93
N LEU A 44 3.27 -12.43 8.31
CA LEU A 44 2.48 -13.20 7.34
C LEU A 44 1.25 -13.82 7.99
N SER A 45 1.38 -14.29 9.24
CA SER A 45 0.26 -14.86 9.99
C SER A 45 -0.78 -13.78 10.32
N ALA A 46 -0.35 -12.61 10.80
CA ALA A 46 -1.22 -11.48 11.06
C ALA A 46 -1.88 -10.95 9.79
N ALA A 47 -1.14 -10.83 8.68
CA ALA A 47 -1.65 -10.40 7.39
C ALA A 47 -2.70 -11.37 6.84
N LEU A 48 -2.50 -12.68 6.95
CA LEU A 48 -3.48 -13.67 6.50
C LEU A 48 -4.81 -13.53 7.24
N ILE A 49 -4.77 -13.44 8.58
CA ILE A 49 -5.99 -13.20 9.37
C ILE A 49 -6.60 -11.84 9.05
N GLY A 50 -5.77 -10.81 8.81
CA GLY A 50 -6.25 -9.49 8.45
C GLY A 50 -6.96 -9.43 7.11
N VAL A 51 -6.46 -10.16 6.10
CA VAL A 51 -7.13 -10.32 4.79
C VAL A 51 -8.47 -11.02 4.95
N LEU A 52 -8.53 -12.09 5.77
CA LEU A 52 -9.79 -12.76 6.06
C LEU A 52 -10.78 -11.83 6.77
N ALA A 53 -10.33 -11.07 7.77
CA ALA A 53 -11.16 -10.09 8.47
C ALA A 53 -11.66 -8.97 7.53
N TYR A 54 -10.82 -8.54 6.59
CA TYR A 54 -11.18 -7.57 5.57
C TYR A 54 -12.35 -8.07 4.72
N PHE A 55 -12.22 -9.24 4.10
CA PHE A 55 -13.26 -9.77 3.21
C PHE A 55 -14.52 -10.21 3.95
N ALA A 56 -14.39 -10.82 5.13
CA ALA A 56 -15.53 -11.39 5.84
C ALA A 56 -16.36 -10.36 6.59
N VAL A 57 -15.73 -9.28 7.09
CA VAL A 57 -16.38 -8.34 8.02
C VAL A 57 -16.19 -6.89 7.61
N LEU A 58 -14.94 -6.44 7.46
CA LEU A 58 -14.67 -5.00 7.36
C LEU A 58 -15.18 -4.39 6.05
N HIS A 59 -14.91 -5.03 4.91
CA HIS A 59 -15.36 -4.54 3.61
C HIS A 59 -16.89 -4.59 3.48
N PRO A 60 -17.59 -5.72 3.77
CA PRO A 60 -19.05 -5.75 3.74
C PRO A 60 -19.70 -4.71 4.66
N LEU A 61 -19.17 -4.53 5.88
CA LEU A 61 -19.65 -3.54 6.83
C LEU A 61 -19.48 -2.12 6.29
N TRP A 62 -18.28 -1.79 5.79
CA TRP A 62 -18.02 -0.47 5.21
C TRP A 62 -18.90 -0.20 4.00
N PHE A 63 -18.98 -1.16 3.08
CA PHE A 63 -19.72 -1.04 1.83
C PHE A 63 -21.22 -0.83 2.09
N SER A 64 -21.83 -1.65 2.96
CA SER A 64 -23.28 -1.64 3.18
C SER A 64 -23.76 -0.67 4.26
N GLN A 65 -22.95 -0.36 5.28
CA GLN A 65 -23.40 0.41 6.46
C GLN A 65 -22.67 1.75 6.64
N MET A 66 -21.48 1.93 6.06
CA MET A 66 -20.66 3.14 6.28
C MET A 66 -20.55 4.04 5.04
N GLY A 67 -21.51 3.93 4.12
CA GLY A 67 -21.58 4.79 2.93
C GLY A 67 -20.64 4.38 1.78
N GLY A 68 -19.96 3.22 1.87
CA GLY A 68 -19.09 2.74 0.80
C GLY A 68 -19.82 2.52 -0.52
N GLN A 69 -21.07 2.02 -0.48
CA GLN A 69 -21.92 1.88 -1.67
C GLN A 69 -22.23 3.25 -2.30
N GLN A 70 -22.68 4.23 -1.52
CA GLN A 70 -23.02 5.56 -2.02
C GLN A 70 -21.81 6.25 -2.66
N LEU A 71 -20.61 6.07 -2.10
CA LEU A 71 -19.36 6.59 -2.69
C LEU A 71 -19.05 5.94 -4.04
N HIS A 72 -19.21 4.63 -4.17
CA HIS A 72 -19.02 3.93 -5.44
C HIS A 72 -20.06 4.33 -6.48
N GLU A 73 -21.33 4.46 -6.09
CA GLU A 73 -22.40 4.94 -6.97
C GLU A 73 -22.14 6.38 -7.41
N THR A 74 -21.66 7.25 -6.52
CA THR A 74 -21.28 8.62 -6.87
C THR A 74 -20.15 8.62 -7.89
N LEU A 75 -19.08 7.84 -7.67
CA LEU A 75 -17.97 7.72 -8.61
C LEU A 75 -18.45 7.21 -9.97
N LYS A 76 -19.26 6.14 -9.98
CA LYS A 76 -19.84 5.55 -11.20
C LYS A 76 -20.71 6.56 -11.96
N ASN A 77 -21.54 7.31 -11.26
CA ASN A 77 -22.39 8.32 -11.87
C ASN A 77 -21.56 9.43 -12.53
N GLU A 78 -20.45 9.86 -11.91
CA GLU A 78 -19.55 10.83 -12.54
C GLU A 78 -18.81 10.25 -13.75
N GLU A 79 -18.43 8.97 -13.71
CA GLU A 79 -17.84 8.26 -14.86
C GLU A 79 -18.81 8.22 -16.04
N ILE A 80 -20.06 7.81 -15.82
CA ILE A 80 -21.10 7.74 -16.86
C ILE A 80 -21.43 9.13 -17.39
N LYS A 81 -21.62 10.12 -16.51
CA LYS A 81 -21.91 11.50 -16.90
C LYS A 81 -20.87 12.05 -17.86
N SER A 82 -19.61 11.67 -17.73
CA SER A 82 -18.53 12.17 -18.59
C SER A 82 -18.59 11.68 -20.04
N GLU A 83 -19.35 10.61 -20.33
CA GLU A 83 -19.34 9.85 -21.60
C GLU A 83 -17.94 9.33 -22.01
N LEU A 84 -16.93 9.51 -21.16
CA LEU A 84 -15.64 8.83 -21.32
C LEU A 84 -15.73 7.37 -20.88
N TYR A 85 -16.72 7.01 -20.07
CA TYR A 85 -17.01 5.64 -19.64
C TYR A 85 -18.45 5.29 -20.02
N PHE A 86 -18.65 4.09 -20.56
CA PHE A 86 -19.97 3.58 -20.92
C PHE A 86 -20.32 2.36 -20.08
N GLU A 87 -21.60 2.27 -19.71
CA GLU A 87 -22.16 1.08 -19.07
C GLU A 87 -22.62 0.11 -20.16
N VAL A 88 -21.97 -1.05 -20.27
CA VAL A 88 -22.47 -2.13 -21.13
C VAL A 88 -23.58 -2.86 -20.38
N THR A 89 -24.83 -2.48 -20.66
CA THR A 89 -25.99 -3.28 -20.25
C THR A 89 -26.23 -4.36 -21.32
N GLU A 90 -26.33 -5.63 -20.91
CA GLU A 90 -26.50 -6.85 -21.75
C GLU A 90 -27.74 -6.86 -22.70
N THR A 91 -28.39 -5.73 -22.98
CA THR A 91 -29.66 -5.66 -23.73
C THR A 91 -29.59 -5.05 -25.12
N ASN A 92 -28.42 -4.65 -25.61
CA ASN A 92 -28.27 -4.40 -27.05
C ASN A 92 -27.76 -5.68 -27.72
N ASN A 93 -28.69 -6.37 -28.39
CA ASN A 93 -28.44 -7.48 -29.29
C ASN A 93 -27.30 -7.13 -30.27
N VAL A 94 -26.07 -7.52 -29.92
CA VAL A 94 -24.99 -7.69 -30.89
C VAL A 94 -25.40 -8.89 -31.75
N THR A 95 -26.21 -8.60 -32.76
CA THR A 95 -26.53 -9.54 -33.84
C THR A 95 -25.36 -9.50 -34.82
N GLY A 96 -24.28 -10.15 -34.43
CA GLY A 96 -23.08 -10.36 -35.24
C GLY A 96 -22.25 -11.45 -34.56
N GLU A 97 -21.93 -12.51 -35.29
CA GLU A 97 -21.37 -13.77 -34.81
C GLU A 97 -20.08 -13.63 -33.96
N VAL A 98 -20.21 -13.41 -32.64
CA VAL A 98 -19.18 -13.80 -31.67
C VAL A 98 -19.86 -14.40 -30.44
N ALA A 99 -20.58 -15.50 -30.66
CA ALA A 99 -21.06 -16.35 -29.59
C ALA A 99 -19.94 -17.32 -29.19
N THR A 100 -19.15 -17.00 -28.16
CA THR A 100 -18.73 -17.97 -27.12
C THR A 100 -17.83 -17.31 -26.05
N ALA A 101 -18.46 -16.72 -25.03
CA ALA A 101 -17.85 -16.59 -23.70
C ALA A 101 -18.93 -16.38 -22.62
N THR A 102 -19.83 -17.36 -22.45
CA THR A 102 -20.76 -17.37 -21.34
C THR A 102 -20.03 -17.81 -20.06
N ARG A 103 -19.65 -16.85 -19.20
CA ARG A 103 -19.50 -17.06 -17.74
C ARG A 103 -19.35 -15.74 -16.96
N LEU A 104 -20.43 -15.35 -16.27
CA LEU A 104 -20.47 -14.57 -15.02
C LEU A 104 -19.50 -13.38 -14.90
N LEU A 105 -19.81 -12.25 -15.53
CA LEU A 105 -19.10 -10.99 -15.32
C LEU A 105 -20.10 -9.82 -15.29
N THR A 106 -20.77 -9.63 -14.16
CA THR A 106 -21.32 -8.31 -13.81
C THR A 106 -20.13 -7.38 -13.54
N ASP A 107 -20.14 -6.20 -14.15
CA ASP A 107 -19.14 -5.12 -14.01
C ASP A 107 -17.81 -5.32 -14.79
N ILE A 108 -17.88 -5.37 -16.12
CA ILE A 108 -16.70 -5.07 -16.97
C ILE A 108 -16.88 -3.70 -17.61
N TYR A 109 -15.99 -2.77 -17.25
CA TYR A 109 -15.82 -1.49 -17.92
C TYR A 109 -14.72 -1.65 -18.98
N PHE A 110 -15.08 -1.45 -20.24
CA PHE A 110 -14.13 -1.59 -21.34
C PHE A 110 -13.44 -0.25 -21.62
N ARG A 111 -12.13 -0.29 -21.85
CA ARG A 111 -11.44 0.78 -22.58
C ARG A 111 -11.59 0.48 -24.08
N PRO A 112 -11.59 1.50 -24.94
CA PRO A 112 -11.72 1.28 -26.40
C PRO A 112 -10.70 0.30 -27.00
N GLY A 113 -9.53 0.10 -26.39
CA GLY A 113 -8.55 -0.91 -26.79
C GLY A 113 -8.86 -2.35 -26.38
N ASP A 114 -9.96 -2.59 -25.66
CA ASP A 114 -10.36 -3.94 -25.20
C ASP A 114 -11.28 -4.64 -26.23
N PHE A 115 -11.89 -3.89 -27.15
CA PHE A 115 -12.54 -4.44 -28.32
C PHE A 115 -11.55 -4.36 -29.47
N GLY A 116 -11.12 -5.51 -30.00
CA GLY A 116 -10.41 -5.52 -31.28
C GLY A 116 -11.23 -4.82 -32.35
N ASP A 117 -10.57 -4.33 -33.40
CA ASP A 117 -11.09 -3.51 -34.52
C ASP A 117 -12.36 -4.04 -35.21
N GLU A 118 -12.84 -5.23 -34.84
CA GLU A 118 -13.97 -5.93 -35.45
C GLU A 118 -15.36 -5.58 -34.87
N ALA A 119 -15.46 -5.00 -33.67
CA ALA A 119 -16.76 -4.83 -32.99
C ALA A 119 -17.66 -3.71 -33.54
N TRP A 120 -17.12 -2.78 -34.35
CA TRP A 120 -17.83 -1.56 -34.77
C TRP A 120 -17.85 -1.31 -36.27
N LYS A 121 -17.85 -2.37 -37.10
CA LYS A 121 -18.04 -2.23 -38.55
C LYS A 121 -19.42 -1.63 -38.86
N VAL A 122 -19.50 -0.31 -39.03
CA VAL A 122 -20.65 0.36 -39.63
C VAL A 122 -20.69 -0.07 -41.09
N SER A 123 -21.65 -0.94 -41.43
CA SER A 123 -21.81 -1.45 -42.79
C SER A 123 -22.23 -0.32 -43.74
N GLY A 124 -21.40 0.00 -44.74
CA GLY A 124 -21.81 0.79 -45.91
C GLY A 124 -21.04 2.08 -46.21
N LEU A 125 -19.86 2.31 -45.65
CA LEU A 125 -19.03 3.49 -45.94
C LEU A 125 -17.65 3.07 -46.51
N ASP A 126 -17.15 3.81 -47.51
CA ASP A 126 -15.88 3.53 -48.19
C ASP A 126 -14.68 3.58 -47.21
N GLU A 127 -13.95 2.46 -47.12
CA GLU A 127 -12.83 2.22 -46.18
C GLU A 127 -11.64 3.19 -46.36
N GLU A 128 -11.54 3.89 -47.49
CA GLU A 128 -10.41 4.80 -47.77
C GLU A 128 -10.52 6.17 -47.07
N THR A 129 -11.67 6.51 -46.48
CA THR A 129 -11.94 7.86 -45.93
C THR A 129 -12.34 7.90 -44.45
N PHE A 130 -12.52 6.75 -43.81
CA PHE A 130 -13.09 6.67 -42.47
C PHE A 130 -12.21 5.80 -41.55
N VAL A 131 -11.64 6.38 -40.50
CA VAL A 131 -10.96 5.60 -39.46
C VAL A 131 -11.97 5.34 -38.35
N LEU A 132 -12.17 4.09 -37.94
CA LEU A 132 -13.16 3.72 -36.92
C LEU A 132 -13.01 4.48 -35.59
N SER A 133 -11.79 4.90 -35.27
CA SER A 133 -11.45 5.79 -34.15
C SER A 133 -12.21 7.13 -34.19
N ASP A 134 -12.57 7.60 -35.38
CA ASP A 134 -13.12 8.94 -35.63
C ASP A 134 -14.56 9.10 -35.15
N SER A 135 -15.31 8.01 -34.95
CA SER A 135 -16.71 8.10 -34.48
C SER A 135 -16.79 8.05 -32.96
N TYR A 136 -16.10 7.08 -32.34
CA TYR A 136 -16.18 6.85 -30.91
C TYR A 136 -15.38 7.90 -30.12
N TYR A 137 -14.09 8.09 -30.44
CA TYR A 137 -13.26 9.02 -29.68
C TYR A 137 -13.74 10.45 -29.88
N ASP A 138 -14.10 10.82 -31.11
CA ASP A 138 -14.66 12.14 -31.41
C ASP A 138 -15.94 12.39 -30.63
N TYR A 139 -16.91 11.46 -30.63
CA TYR A 139 -18.16 11.62 -29.89
C TYR A 139 -17.89 11.83 -28.39
N ALA A 140 -17.12 10.93 -27.77
CA ALA A 140 -16.82 11.00 -26.33
C ALA A 140 -16.05 12.29 -25.99
N LEU A 141 -15.11 12.69 -26.83
CA LEU A 141 -14.31 13.89 -26.63
C LEU A 141 -15.13 15.18 -26.85
N ARG A 142 -15.99 15.24 -27.88
CA ARG A 142 -16.92 16.36 -28.13
C ARG A 142 -17.94 16.51 -27.03
N TYR A 143 -18.44 15.40 -26.50
CA TYR A 143 -19.33 15.44 -25.35
C TYR A 143 -18.59 15.96 -24.12
N PHE A 144 -17.41 15.38 -23.83
CA PHE A 144 -16.62 15.71 -22.66
C PHE A 144 -16.12 17.16 -22.67
N TYR A 145 -15.55 17.65 -23.77
CA TYR A 145 -15.06 19.03 -23.89
C TYR A 145 -16.11 20.03 -24.38
N GLY A 146 -17.29 19.52 -24.75
CA GLY A 146 -18.40 20.30 -25.25
C GLY A 146 -18.79 21.40 -24.28
N THR A 147 -18.52 22.65 -24.64
CA THR A 147 -19.14 23.78 -23.96
C THR A 147 -20.55 23.93 -24.53
N ASN A 148 -21.59 23.65 -23.74
CA ASN A 148 -22.97 23.95 -24.10
C ASN A 148 -23.09 25.44 -24.48
N THR A 149 -23.07 25.75 -25.77
CA THR A 149 -23.30 27.10 -26.31
C THR A 149 -24.55 27.19 -27.16
N GLU A 150 -25.23 26.07 -27.46
CA GLU A 150 -26.50 26.11 -28.20
C GLU A 150 -27.71 25.86 -27.28
N PRO A 151 -28.64 26.82 -27.18
CA PRO A 151 -29.89 26.61 -26.48
C PRO A 151 -30.75 25.59 -27.25
N GLY A 152 -30.77 24.34 -26.77
CA GLY A 152 -31.59 23.27 -27.34
C GLY A 152 -30.96 21.87 -27.25
N MET A 153 -29.63 21.76 -27.14
CA MET A 153 -28.96 20.48 -26.90
C MET A 153 -28.80 20.25 -25.39
N TYR A 154 -29.81 19.60 -24.82
CA TYR A 154 -29.78 19.13 -23.42
C TYR A 154 -28.98 17.83 -23.34
N TYR A 155 -27.65 17.92 -23.33
CA TYR A 155 -26.85 16.87 -22.69
C TYR A 155 -26.91 17.11 -21.19
N ASP A 156 -27.95 16.56 -20.57
CA ASP A 156 -28.27 16.76 -19.16
C ASP A 156 -27.29 15.94 -18.31
N GLY A 157 -26.24 16.59 -17.78
CA GLY A 157 -25.48 15.98 -16.69
C GLY A 157 -24.04 16.45 -16.50
N PHE A 158 -23.27 16.65 -17.57
CA PHE A 158 -21.84 16.95 -17.48
C PHE A 158 -21.49 18.25 -18.20
N ILE A 159 -20.87 19.19 -17.46
CA ILE A 159 -20.52 20.50 -17.99
C ILE A 159 -19.04 20.75 -17.69
N PHE A 160 -18.18 20.55 -18.68
CA PHE A 160 -16.74 20.79 -18.53
C PHE A 160 -16.41 22.21 -18.07
N SER A 161 -17.24 23.20 -18.42
CA SER A 161 -17.04 24.59 -17.96
C SER A 161 -17.14 24.80 -16.43
N GLN A 162 -17.61 23.78 -15.70
CA GLN A 162 -17.60 23.74 -14.24
C GLN A 162 -16.36 23.04 -13.66
N SER A 163 -15.51 22.46 -14.51
CA SER A 163 -14.23 21.87 -14.13
C SER A 163 -13.27 22.95 -13.62
N THR A 164 -12.44 22.59 -12.64
CA THR A 164 -11.33 23.44 -12.18
C THR A 164 -10.21 23.59 -13.21
N TYR A 165 -10.19 22.74 -14.24
CA TYR A 165 -9.27 22.83 -15.39
C TYR A 165 -9.82 23.69 -16.51
N TYR A 166 -11.07 24.16 -16.38
CA TYR A 166 -11.65 25.09 -17.35
C TYR A 166 -11.18 26.50 -17.04
N ASP A 167 -10.42 27.08 -17.97
CA ASP A 167 -9.99 28.47 -17.88
C ASP A 167 -10.97 29.37 -18.65
N LYS A 168 -11.74 30.17 -17.89
CA LYS A 168 -12.70 31.14 -18.43
C LYS A 168 -12.02 32.30 -19.15
N GLU A 169 -10.79 32.65 -18.77
CA GLU A 169 -10.01 33.75 -19.32
C GLU A 169 -9.34 33.34 -20.64
N GLU A 170 -9.01 32.05 -20.84
CA GLU A 170 -8.55 31.50 -22.13
C GLU A 170 -9.70 31.17 -23.11
N ARG A 171 -10.96 31.14 -22.65
CA ARG A 171 -12.13 30.84 -23.50
C ARG A 171 -12.25 31.69 -24.79
N PRO A 172 -11.94 33.01 -24.79
CA PRO A 172 -12.04 33.82 -26.00
C PRO A 172 -10.99 33.46 -27.06
N THR A 173 -9.90 32.81 -26.67
CA THR A 173 -8.81 32.38 -27.56
C THR A 173 -8.84 30.89 -27.86
N LYS A 174 -9.46 30.06 -27.00
CA LYS A 174 -9.61 28.61 -27.16
C LYS A 174 -11.09 28.17 -27.11
N ASN A 175 -11.68 27.89 -28.26
CA ASN A 175 -12.88 27.07 -28.39
C ASN A 175 -12.48 25.62 -28.10
N TYR A 176 -12.81 25.07 -26.92
CA TYR A 176 -12.37 23.71 -26.52
C TYR A 176 -12.75 22.62 -27.56
N ASN A 177 -13.88 22.75 -28.26
CA ASN A 177 -14.26 21.81 -29.33
C ASN A 177 -13.41 21.94 -30.61
N ARG A 178 -12.67 23.04 -30.80
CA ARG A 178 -11.84 23.31 -31.99
C ARG A 178 -10.35 23.32 -31.67
N ASP A 179 -9.99 23.92 -30.54
CA ASP A 179 -8.62 24.23 -30.16
C ASP A 179 -8.05 23.17 -29.19
N ILE A 180 -8.89 22.38 -28.51
CA ILE A 180 -8.45 21.21 -27.71
C ILE A 180 -8.76 19.90 -28.44
N LEU A 181 -9.89 19.80 -29.16
CA LEU A 181 -10.19 18.59 -29.93
C LEU A 181 -9.44 18.52 -31.25
N LEU A 182 -9.32 19.62 -31.98
CA LEU A 182 -8.78 19.62 -33.35
C LEU A 182 -7.42 20.31 -33.46
N LEU A 183 -6.89 20.90 -32.36
CA LEU A 183 -5.62 21.64 -32.32
C LEU A 183 -5.43 22.61 -33.49
N THR A 184 -6.53 23.24 -33.93
CA THR A 184 -6.55 23.98 -35.19
C THR A 184 -5.50 25.12 -35.13
N GLY A 185 -4.42 24.99 -35.91
CA GLY A 185 -3.33 25.97 -35.96
C GLY A 185 -2.07 25.69 -35.13
N GLU A 186 -1.88 24.50 -34.56
CA GLU A 186 -0.60 24.05 -33.96
C GLU A 186 0.33 23.38 -34.98
N GLU A 187 1.65 23.28 -34.71
CA GLU A 187 2.62 22.69 -35.66
C GLU A 187 2.35 21.20 -35.99
N ASP A 188 1.70 20.48 -35.08
CA ASP A 188 1.31 19.07 -35.23
C ASP A 188 -0.13 18.90 -35.77
N ASP A 189 -0.75 19.97 -36.29
CA ASP A 189 -2.10 19.94 -36.88
C ASP A 189 -2.10 19.19 -38.23
N PHE A 190 -2.61 17.97 -38.21
CA PHE A 190 -2.85 17.19 -39.42
C PHE A 190 -4.34 17.14 -39.81
N ILE A 191 -5.24 17.88 -39.14
CA ILE A 191 -6.65 18.03 -39.52
C ILE A 191 -6.82 19.34 -40.29
N LYS A 192 -6.84 19.26 -41.62
CA LYS A 192 -6.76 20.43 -42.50
C LYS A 192 -8.06 21.19 -42.72
N ALA A 193 -9.20 20.66 -42.27
CA ALA A 193 -10.50 21.28 -42.48
C ALA A 193 -11.40 21.12 -41.26
N GLU A 194 -12.31 22.09 -41.08
CA GLU A 194 -13.38 21.94 -40.10
C GLU A 194 -14.16 20.65 -40.38
N PRO A 195 -14.46 19.86 -39.34
CA PRO A 195 -15.16 18.60 -39.49
C PRO A 195 -16.54 18.85 -40.08
N LYS A 196 -16.88 18.11 -41.12
CA LYS A 196 -18.17 18.23 -41.78
C LYS A 196 -19.16 17.31 -41.09
N LEU A 197 -20.25 17.86 -40.58
CA LEU A 197 -21.40 17.09 -40.09
C LEU A 197 -22.11 16.47 -41.28
N ASN A 198 -22.34 15.16 -41.22
CA ASN A 198 -23.11 14.38 -42.17
C ASN A 198 -24.25 13.68 -41.40
N ILE A 199 -25.35 13.44 -42.12
CA ILE A 199 -26.52 12.74 -41.60
C ILE A 199 -26.67 11.47 -42.42
N ALA A 200 -26.59 10.32 -41.77
CA ALA A 200 -26.81 9.02 -42.40
C ALA A 200 -28.30 8.81 -42.73
N ALA A 201 -28.59 7.80 -43.56
CA ALA A 201 -29.95 7.52 -44.02
C ALA A 201 -30.91 7.11 -42.88
N ASP A 202 -30.38 6.61 -41.77
CA ASP A 202 -31.12 6.27 -40.55
C ASP A 202 -31.34 7.48 -39.61
N GLY A 203 -30.83 8.66 -39.99
CA GLY A 203 -30.90 9.88 -39.20
C GLY A 203 -29.77 10.06 -38.20
N SER A 204 -28.79 9.15 -38.14
CA SER A 204 -27.62 9.32 -37.26
C SER A 204 -26.68 10.41 -37.79
N GLU A 205 -26.16 11.22 -36.87
CA GLU A 205 -25.21 12.29 -37.16
C GLU A 205 -23.77 11.78 -37.00
N TYR A 206 -22.89 12.09 -37.96
CA TYR A 206 -21.47 11.74 -37.89
C TYR A 206 -20.59 12.82 -38.54
N TYR A 207 -19.38 12.97 -38.03
CA TYR A 207 -18.41 13.92 -38.58
C TYR A 207 -17.43 13.21 -39.52
N THR A 208 -17.07 13.89 -40.61
CA THR A 208 -15.95 13.48 -41.47
C THR A 208 -14.81 14.49 -41.36
N PHE A 209 -13.59 13.99 -41.15
CA PHE A 209 -12.37 14.77 -41.02
C PHE A 209 -11.58 14.74 -42.33
N THR A 210 -10.89 15.84 -42.63
CA THR A 210 -9.94 15.88 -43.75
C THR A 210 -8.54 15.97 -43.19
N TYR A 211 -7.74 14.93 -43.44
CA TYR A 211 -6.38 14.83 -42.92
C TYR A 211 -5.32 15.32 -43.91
N ALA A 212 -4.13 15.63 -43.41
CA ALA A 212 -2.98 15.95 -44.24
C ALA A 212 -2.61 14.79 -45.18
N GLU A 213 -2.18 15.14 -46.40
CA GLU A 213 -1.75 14.17 -47.40
C GLU A 213 -0.54 13.38 -46.88
N GLY A 214 -0.62 12.04 -46.92
CA GLY A 214 0.44 11.14 -46.45
C GLY A 214 0.32 10.71 -44.98
N THR A 215 -0.69 11.18 -44.22
CA THR A 215 -0.96 10.68 -42.87
C THR A 215 -1.44 9.24 -42.91
N SER A 216 -0.80 8.35 -42.14
CA SER A 216 -1.20 6.95 -42.05
C SER A 216 -2.41 6.75 -41.13
N ALA A 217 -3.23 5.73 -41.38
CA ALA A 217 -4.34 5.37 -40.50
C ALA A 217 -3.90 5.10 -39.05
N GLN A 218 -2.71 4.51 -38.86
CA GLN A 218 -2.13 4.28 -37.53
C GLN A 218 -1.85 5.60 -36.80
N ALA A 219 -1.28 6.60 -37.48
CA ALA A 219 -0.98 7.89 -36.87
C ALA A 219 -2.25 8.63 -36.43
N ILE A 220 -3.34 8.50 -37.20
CA ILE A 220 -4.65 9.06 -36.86
C ILE A 220 -5.21 8.39 -35.59
N ASN A 221 -5.16 7.06 -35.52
CA ASN A 221 -5.63 6.30 -34.37
C ASN A 221 -4.82 6.58 -33.09
N ASP A 222 -3.48 6.58 -33.20
CA ASP A 222 -2.59 6.89 -32.07
C ASP A 222 -2.86 8.29 -31.50
N TRP A 223 -3.16 9.26 -32.38
CA TRP A 223 -3.51 10.61 -31.97
C TRP A 223 -4.84 10.66 -31.22
N TRP A 224 -5.91 10.07 -31.75
CA TRP A 224 -7.21 10.04 -31.07
C TRP A 224 -7.12 9.32 -29.70
N GLN A 225 -6.37 8.22 -29.64
CA GLN A 225 -6.09 7.52 -28.39
C GLN A 225 -5.35 8.41 -27.39
N GLY A 226 -4.37 9.18 -27.85
CA GLY A 226 -3.66 10.17 -27.03
C GLY A 226 -4.60 11.24 -26.47
N ARG A 227 -5.48 11.81 -27.30
CA ARG A 227 -6.47 12.82 -26.87
C ARG A 227 -7.45 12.24 -25.84
N TYR A 228 -7.97 11.05 -26.09
CA TYR A 228 -8.85 10.36 -25.15
C TYR A 228 -8.14 10.02 -23.84
N TYR A 229 -6.87 9.57 -23.90
CA TYR A 229 -6.07 9.34 -22.71
C TYR A 229 -5.91 10.61 -21.86
N GLU A 230 -5.66 11.75 -22.49
CA GLU A 230 -5.56 13.05 -21.81
C GLU A 230 -6.89 13.46 -21.18
N ALA A 231 -7.99 13.32 -21.91
CA ALA A 231 -9.34 13.60 -21.41
C ALA A 231 -9.65 12.78 -20.15
N VAL A 232 -9.35 11.48 -20.17
CA VAL A 232 -9.57 10.60 -19.02
C VAL A 232 -8.61 10.90 -17.87
N ASN A 233 -7.30 10.86 -18.12
CA ASN A 233 -6.31 10.78 -17.03
C ASN A 233 -5.86 12.12 -16.49
N GLU A 234 -5.76 13.14 -17.35
CA GLU A 234 -5.29 14.46 -16.95
C GLU A 234 -6.48 15.34 -16.55
N ASN A 235 -7.54 15.34 -17.37
CA ASN A 235 -8.65 16.26 -17.18
C ASN A 235 -9.74 15.70 -16.25
N PHE A 236 -10.35 14.57 -16.60
CA PHE A 236 -11.48 13.99 -15.86
C PHE A 236 -11.07 13.48 -14.48
N LYS A 237 -10.02 12.65 -14.41
CA LYS A 237 -9.55 12.08 -13.13
C LYS A 237 -9.02 13.13 -12.14
N GLY A 238 -8.63 14.30 -12.64
CA GLY A 238 -8.24 15.46 -11.84
C GLY A 238 -9.42 16.25 -11.28
N MET A 239 -10.63 16.11 -11.85
CA MET A 239 -11.80 16.90 -11.41
C MET A 239 -12.18 16.56 -9.96
N PRO A 240 -12.52 17.56 -9.12
CA PRO A 240 -12.93 17.30 -7.73
C PRO A 240 -14.09 16.30 -7.59
N ALA A 241 -15.05 16.33 -8.52
CA ALA A 241 -16.21 15.44 -8.53
C ALA A 241 -15.82 13.95 -8.66
N TYR A 242 -14.77 13.66 -9.44
CA TYR A 242 -14.23 12.31 -9.59
C TYR A 242 -13.16 11.99 -8.53
N PHE A 243 -12.23 12.93 -8.32
CA PHE A 243 -11.06 12.74 -7.48
C PHE A 243 -11.43 12.50 -6.01
N ASN A 244 -12.38 13.28 -5.46
CA ASN A 244 -12.75 13.19 -4.06
C ASN A 244 -13.34 11.81 -3.69
N PRO A 245 -14.40 11.29 -4.34
CA PRO A 245 -14.93 9.97 -4.00
C PRO A 245 -13.90 8.86 -4.25
N ARG A 246 -13.12 8.93 -5.34
CA ARG A 246 -12.05 7.97 -5.59
C ARG A 246 -10.99 7.98 -4.48
N ARG A 247 -10.57 9.16 -4.02
CA ARG A 247 -9.61 9.32 -2.93
C ARG A 247 -10.17 8.78 -1.63
N GLU A 248 -11.44 9.04 -1.32
CA GLU A 248 -12.10 8.52 -0.12
C GLU A 248 -12.22 7.00 -0.13
N ILE A 249 -12.55 6.41 -1.27
CA ILE A 249 -12.54 4.95 -1.46
C ILE A 249 -11.14 4.40 -1.22
N ALA A 250 -10.11 5.01 -1.81
CA ALA A 250 -8.72 4.57 -1.64
C ALA A 250 -8.26 4.68 -0.17
N ILE A 251 -8.54 5.80 0.50
CA ILE A 251 -8.22 6.00 1.93
C ILE A 251 -8.95 4.96 2.78
N SER A 252 -10.24 4.73 2.51
CA SER A 252 -11.03 3.72 3.22
C SER A 252 -10.43 2.33 3.06
N PHE A 253 -10.04 1.95 1.84
CA PHE A 253 -9.36 0.70 1.57
C PHE A 253 -8.09 0.52 2.40
N TYR A 254 -7.21 1.53 2.44
CA TYR A 254 -5.98 1.48 3.26
C TYR A 254 -6.28 1.38 4.75
N ILE A 255 -7.27 2.13 5.25
CA ILE A 255 -7.69 2.06 6.66
C ILE A 255 -8.22 0.67 6.99
N LEU A 256 -9.10 0.11 6.16
CA LEU A 256 -9.72 -1.20 6.40
C LEU A 256 -8.68 -2.33 6.37
N ILE A 257 -7.71 -2.29 5.45
CA ILE A 257 -6.58 -3.24 5.48
C ILE A 257 -5.75 -3.08 6.74
N GLY A 258 -5.45 -1.84 7.15
CA GLY A 258 -4.73 -1.55 8.38
C GLY A 258 -5.45 -2.08 9.62
N VAL A 259 -6.76 -1.85 9.73
CA VAL A 259 -7.62 -2.39 10.80
C VAL A 259 -7.67 -3.91 10.75
N GLY A 260 -7.81 -4.51 9.57
CA GLY A 260 -7.74 -5.96 9.39
C GLY A 260 -6.43 -6.54 9.91
N TYR A 261 -5.30 -5.95 9.51
CA TYR A 261 -3.98 -6.34 10.01
C TYR A 261 -3.88 -6.19 11.53
N LEU A 262 -4.45 -5.13 12.14
CA LEU A 262 -4.47 -4.98 13.60
C LEU A 262 -5.29 -6.07 14.30
N ILE A 263 -6.37 -6.57 13.70
CA ILE A 263 -7.13 -7.72 14.24
C ILE A 263 -6.23 -8.97 14.25
N GLY A 264 -5.50 -9.23 13.15
CA GLY A 264 -4.53 -10.31 13.09
C GLY A 264 -3.35 -10.13 14.06
N GLY A 265 -2.82 -8.91 14.15
CA GLY A 265 -1.74 -8.53 15.08
C GLY A 265 -2.16 -8.65 16.54
N ALA A 266 -3.40 -8.30 16.88
CA ALA A 266 -3.93 -8.51 18.23
C ALA A 266 -3.90 -9.99 18.63
N LEU A 267 -4.13 -10.92 17.70
CA LEU A 267 -4.01 -12.35 17.97
C LEU A 267 -2.54 -12.78 18.11
N PHE A 268 -1.70 -12.51 17.12
CA PHE A 268 -0.34 -13.09 17.05
C PHE A 268 0.74 -12.29 17.79
N HIS A 269 0.61 -10.96 17.87
CA HIS A 269 1.57 -10.07 18.51
C HIS A 269 1.18 -9.68 19.93
N VAL A 270 -0.09 -9.80 20.31
CA VAL A 270 -0.56 -9.49 21.66
C VAL A 270 -1.03 -10.73 22.41
N ALA A 271 -2.09 -11.40 21.95
CA ALA A 271 -2.70 -12.51 22.69
C ALA A 271 -1.73 -13.69 22.88
N VAL A 272 -1.08 -14.16 21.81
CA VAL A 272 -0.12 -15.27 21.90
C VAL A 272 1.06 -14.95 22.85
N PRO A 273 1.76 -13.81 22.72
CA PRO A 273 2.83 -13.44 23.66
C PRO A 273 2.37 -13.30 25.11
N LEU A 274 1.18 -12.76 25.37
CA LEU A 274 0.65 -12.62 26.73
C LEU A 274 0.30 -13.97 27.36
N LEU A 275 -0.15 -14.94 26.56
CA LEU A 275 -0.46 -16.29 27.02
C LEU A 275 0.79 -17.19 27.10
N SER A 276 1.87 -16.80 26.43
CA SER A 276 3.14 -17.52 26.50
C SER A 276 3.92 -17.17 27.79
N ASN A 277 4.62 -18.15 28.35
CA ASN A 277 5.37 -17.96 29.60
C ASN A 277 6.52 -16.94 29.49
N ASP A 278 7.12 -16.81 28.30
CA ASP A 278 8.33 -15.99 28.08
C ASP A 278 8.15 -14.90 27.01
N GLY A 279 6.91 -14.45 26.78
CA GLY A 279 6.60 -13.33 25.86
C GLY A 279 6.91 -13.63 24.39
N GLN A 280 6.75 -14.89 23.98
CA GLN A 280 7.03 -15.39 22.64
C GLN A 280 5.77 -15.31 21.77
N SER A 281 5.90 -14.71 20.59
CA SER A 281 4.95 -14.90 19.49
C SER A 281 5.24 -16.22 18.75
N ILE A 282 4.36 -16.66 17.86
CA ILE A 282 4.52 -17.93 17.14
C ILE A 282 5.84 -17.97 16.37
N GLY A 283 6.15 -16.92 15.60
CA GLY A 283 7.41 -16.80 14.88
C GLY A 283 8.62 -16.82 15.80
N LYS A 284 8.51 -16.21 16.99
CA LYS A 284 9.58 -16.27 18.01
C LYS A 284 9.71 -17.68 18.62
N MET A 285 8.61 -18.42 18.83
CA MET A 285 8.67 -19.82 19.27
C MET A 285 9.39 -20.68 18.22
N VAL A 286 9.00 -20.56 16.94
CA VAL A 286 9.62 -21.30 15.83
C VAL A 286 11.12 -20.96 15.72
N CYS A 287 11.47 -19.69 15.84
CA CYS A 287 12.84 -19.22 15.80
C CYS A 287 13.59 -19.35 17.13
N LYS A 288 12.98 -19.94 18.17
CA LYS A 288 13.56 -20.15 19.51
C LYS A 288 14.07 -18.86 20.16
N LEU A 289 13.30 -17.80 20.04
CA LEU A 289 13.58 -16.46 20.56
C LEU A 289 12.59 -16.10 21.67
N ALA A 290 12.98 -15.21 22.57
CA ALA A 290 12.09 -14.68 23.60
C ALA A 290 12.30 -13.18 23.81
N VAL A 291 11.30 -12.54 24.40
CA VAL A 291 11.32 -11.11 24.71
C VAL A 291 11.52 -10.92 26.21
N VAL A 292 12.56 -10.18 26.55
CA VAL A 292 12.87 -9.82 27.94
C VAL A 292 13.01 -8.32 28.07
N ASN A 293 12.98 -7.81 29.30
CA ASN A 293 13.29 -6.41 29.57
C ASN A 293 14.76 -6.10 29.27
N ARG A 294 15.13 -4.81 29.33
CA ARG A 294 16.49 -4.34 29.04
C ARG A 294 17.57 -5.07 29.83
N GLU A 295 17.27 -5.42 31.08
CA GLU A 295 18.21 -6.04 32.03
C GLU A 295 18.34 -7.56 31.84
N GLY A 296 17.42 -8.18 31.11
CA GLY A 296 17.40 -9.61 30.81
C GLY A 296 16.44 -10.43 31.69
N TYR A 297 15.47 -9.79 32.35
CA TYR A 297 14.41 -10.45 33.12
C TYR A 297 13.09 -10.47 32.33
N ARG A 298 12.12 -11.27 32.79
CA ARG A 298 10.81 -11.40 32.14
C ARG A 298 10.17 -10.02 31.87
N ALA A 299 9.70 -9.83 30.64
CA ALA A 299 9.05 -8.59 30.24
C ALA A 299 7.69 -8.44 30.95
N LYS A 300 7.33 -7.21 31.31
CA LYS A 300 6.01 -6.91 31.87
C LYS A 300 4.95 -6.99 30.77
N TRP A 301 3.72 -7.37 31.12
CA TRP A 301 2.62 -7.50 30.16
C TRP A 301 2.41 -6.22 29.32
N TRP A 302 2.49 -5.03 29.93
CA TRP A 302 2.33 -3.76 29.20
C TRP A 302 3.48 -3.51 28.22
N GLN A 303 4.70 -3.98 28.54
CA GLN A 303 5.83 -3.88 27.61
C GLN A 303 5.59 -4.75 26.38
N ILE A 304 4.91 -5.88 26.52
CA ILE A 304 4.53 -6.74 25.40
C ILE A 304 3.47 -6.05 24.55
N VAL A 305 2.39 -5.55 25.17
CA VAL A 305 1.27 -4.90 24.48
C VAL A 305 1.71 -3.66 23.71
N PHE A 306 2.34 -2.68 24.38
CA PHE A 306 2.69 -1.43 23.71
C PHE A 306 3.82 -1.60 22.69
N ARG A 307 4.73 -2.54 22.90
CA ARG A 307 5.72 -2.93 21.90
C ARG A 307 5.06 -3.49 20.64
N ALA A 308 4.07 -4.39 20.80
CA ALA A 308 3.32 -4.94 19.68
C ALA A 308 2.57 -3.84 18.92
N LEU A 309 1.82 -3.00 19.63
CA LEU A 309 1.08 -1.88 19.03
C LEU A 309 1.99 -0.90 18.29
N PHE A 310 3.15 -0.57 18.85
CA PHE A 310 4.11 0.29 18.17
C PHE A 310 4.67 -0.37 16.91
N THR A 311 4.97 -1.67 16.98
CA THR A 311 5.45 -2.42 15.81
C THR A 311 4.38 -2.43 14.73
N ASP A 312 3.13 -2.72 15.07
CA ASP A 312 2.05 -2.85 14.10
C ASP A 312 1.61 -1.49 13.53
N VAL A 313 1.41 -0.47 14.37
CA VAL A 313 0.90 0.84 13.94
C VAL A 313 2.01 1.69 13.32
N ILE A 314 3.15 1.83 13.99
CA ILE A 314 4.20 2.76 13.57
C ILE A 314 5.14 2.11 12.57
N GLU A 315 5.62 0.90 12.87
CA GLU A 315 6.61 0.24 12.00
C GLU A 315 5.93 -0.40 10.77
N VAL A 316 4.85 -1.16 10.92
CA VAL A 316 4.21 -1.88 9.81
C VAL A 316 3.23 -1.00 9.03
N ILE A 317 2.15 -0.53 9.66
CA ILE A 317 1.12 0.28 8.98
C ILE A 317 1.71 1.62 8.51
N GLY A 318 2.47 2.29 9.38
CA GLY A 318 3.18 3.52 9.03
C GLY A 318 4.14 3.36 7.86
N SER A 319 4.70 2.17 7.64
CA SER A 319 5.58 1.91 6.49
C SER A 319 4.85 1.93 5.15
N PHE A 320 3.57 1.57 5.08
CA PHE A 320 2.82 1.70 3.82
C PHE A 320 2.56 3.16 3.46
N ALA A 321 2.34 4.03 4.46
CA ALA A 321 2.16 5.46 4.25
C ALA A 321 3.46 6.23 4.01
N LEU A 322 4.58 5.76 4.59
CA LEU A 322 5.87 6.47 4.60
C LEU A 322 6.95 5.74 3.76
N PHE A 323 6.56 5.04 2.69
CA PHE A 323 7.49 4.39 1.76
C PHE A 323 8.55 3.51 2.44
N LEU A 324 8.11 2.65 3.36
CA LEU A 324 8.92 1.71 4.14
C LEU A 324 9.96 2.32 5.09
N MET A 325 10.00 3.64 5.25
CA MET A 325 10.99 4.33 6.07
C MET A 325 11.03 3.84 7.53
N PRO A 326 9.90 3.66 8.25
CA PRO A 326 9.91 3.11 9.61
C PRO A 326 10.58 1.73 9.72
N LEU A 327 10.25 0.80 8.81
CA LEU A 327 10.90 -0.52 8.77
C LEU A 327 12.40 -0.42 8.46
N LEU A 328 12.79 0.44 7.51
CA LEU A 328 14.20 0.67 7.19
C LEU A 328 14.97 1.22 8.39
N PHE A 329 14.40 2.14 9.16
CA PHE A 329 15.01 2.63 10.39
C PHE A 329 15.09 1.54 11.48
N THR A 330 14.07 0.70 11.61
CA THR A 330 14.14 -0.47 12.52
C THR A 330 15.25 -1.44 12.12
N MET A 331 15.43 -1.69 10.83
CA MET A 331 16.51 -2.54 10.33
C MET A 331 17.89 -1.89 10.51
N ALA A 332 18.02 -0.59 10.25
CA ALA A 332 19.23 0.18 10.49
C ALA A 332 19.62 0.15 11.97
N THR A 333 18.67 0.35 12.89
CA THR A 333 18.95 0.26 14.33
C THR A 333 19.34 -1.16 14.75
N LEU A 334 18.69 -2.19 14.21
CA LEU A 334 19.02 -3.58 14.51
C LEU A 334 20.43 -3.97 14.02
N THR A 335 20.87 -3.46 12.88
CA THR A 335 22.14 -3.82 12.22
C THR A 335 23.31 -2.94 12.62
N LEU A 336 23.11 -1.62 12.65
CA LEU A 336 24.16 -0.63 12.89
C LEU A 336 24.31 -0.28 14.37
N SER A 337 23.26 -0.43 15.18
CA SER A 337 23.40 -0.15 16.62
C SER A 337 24.21 -1.25 17.30
N ARG A 338 25.14 -0.84 18.15
CA ARG A 338 25.95 -1.78 18.95
C ARG A 338 25.11 -2.60 19.95
N GLN A 339 23.91 -2.14 20.28
CA GLN A 339 22.97 -2.88 21.13
C GLN A 339 22.18 -3.92 20.33
N GLN A 340 22.15 -3.81 18.99
CA GLN A 340 21.38 -4.63 18.07
C GLN A 340 19.93 -4.80 18.57
N ARG A 341 19.26 -3.67 18.81
CA ARG A 341 17.87 -3.56 19.24
C ARG A 341 17.08 -2.83 18.17
N SER A 342 15.85 -3.26 17.94
CA SER A 342 14.89 -2.59 17.08
C SER A 342 14.37 -1.30 17.73
N ILE A 343 13.70 -0.43 16.98
CA ILE A 343 13.17 0.84 17.52
C ILE A 343 12.15 0.58 18.63
N HIS A 344 11.16 -0.29 18.41
CA HIS A 344 10.24 -0.71 19.45
C HIS A 344 10.95 -1.29 20.70
N ASP A 345 12.07 -2.00 20.52
CA ASP A 345 12.85 -2.51 21.65
C ASP A 345 13.42 -1.36 22.48
N PHE A 346 13.97 -0.34 21.83
CA PHE A 346 14.49 0.86 22.48
C PHE A 346 13.41 1.60 23.28
N VAL A 347 12.28 1.88 22.63
CA VAL A 347 11.15 2.64 23.21
C VAL A 347 10.61 1.95 24.46
N PHE A 348 10.36 0.64 24.40
CA PHE A 348 9.73 -0.09 25.51
C PHE A 348 10.72 -0.76 26.47
N GLN A 349 12.01 -0.44 26.35
CA GLN A 349 13.06 -1.01 27.18
C GLN A 349 13.04 -2.55 27.19
N THR A 350 12.84 -3.15 26.01
CA THR A 350 12.87 -4.61 25.81
C THR A 350 14.03 -5.01 24.90
N ARG A 351 14.29 -6.32 24.82
CA ARG A 351 15.25 -6.92 23.89
C ARG A 351 14.85 -8.33 23.53
N VAL A 352 15.27 -8.77 22.35
CA VAL A 352 15.09 -10.16 21.89
C VAL A 352 16.33 -10.99 22.18
N ILE A 353 16.11 -12.17 22.78
CA ILE A 353 17.15 -13.08 23.25
C ILE A 353 16.98 -14.47 22.65
N ASN A 354 18.05 -15.26 22.66
CA ASN A 354 18.01 -16.64 22.25
C ASN A 354 17.43 -17.48 23.40
N TRP A 355 16.21 -17.99 23.23
CA TRP A 355 15.49 -18.72 24.26
C TRP A 355 16.20 -20.03 24.63
N ASP A 356 16.66 -20.80 23.64
CA ASP A 356 17.39 -22.06 23.83
C ASP A 356 18.65 -21.89 24.68
N ASN A 357 19.26 -20.69 24.68
CA ASN A 357 20.54 -20.44 25.31
C ASN A 357 20.47 -19.45 26.48
N SER A 358 19.29 -19.22 27.07
CA SER A 358 19.12 -18.25 28.14
C SER A 358 18.36 -18.78 29.34
N TYR A 359 18.60 -18.20 30.51
CA TYR A 359 17.69 -18.28 31.68
C TYR A 359 16.96 -16.96 31.89
N ILE A 360 15.64 -17.06 31.98
CA ILE A 360 14.73 -15.92 32.13
C ILE A 360 14.14 -15.97 33.54
N PHE A 361 14.68 -15.15 34.43
CA PHE A 361 14.14 -14.94 35.78
C PHE A 361 13.07 -13.83 35.75
N ASN A 362 12.15 -13.81 36.71
CA ASN A 362 11.16 -12.74 36.85
C ASN A 362 11.79 -11.45 37.38
N SER A 363 12.82 -11.54 38.23
CA SER A 363 13.49 -10.39 38.84
C SER A 363 14.98 -10.61 39.09
N GLU A 364 15.68 -9.53 39.44
CA GLU A 364 17.09 -9.56 39.88
C GLU A 364 17.26 -10.32 41.19
N GLU A 365 16.29 -10.21 42.10
CA GLU A 365 16.28 -10.93 43.39
C GLU A 365 16.19 -12.44 43.17
N GLU A 366 15.31 -12.90 42.28
CA GLU A 366 15.18 -14.32 41.95
C GLU A 366 16.46 -14.88 41.29
N ALA A 367 17.12 -14.08 40.45
CA ALA A 367 18.40 -14.46 39.87
C ALA A 367 19.50 -14.59 40.93
N ASN A 368 19.54 -13.69 41.92
CA ASN A 368 20.51 -13.74 43.01
C ASN A 368 20.24 -14.93 43.95
N GLU A 369 18.98 -15.19 44.31
CA GLU A 369 18.59 -16.35 45.12
C GLU A 369 18.97 -17.67 44.44
N TYR A 370 18.75 -17.77 43.12
CA TYR A 370 19.19 -18.91 42.33
C TYR A 370 20.71 -19.11 42.37
N GLU A 371 21.49 -18.02 42.33
CA GLU A 371 22.95 -18.07 42.43
C GLU A 371 23.43 -18.52 43.81
N GLU A 372 22.84 -17.98 44.88
CA GLU A 372 23.16 -18.35 46.26
C GLU A 372 22.81 -19.81 46.55
N ALA A 373 21.65 -20.28 46.11
CA ALA A 373 21.25 -21.67 46.23
C ALA A 373 22.23 -22.59 45.48
N LYS A 374 22.64 -22.19 44.28
CA LYS A 374 23.63 -22.93 43.49
C LYS A 374 25.02 -22.96 44.15
N ALA A 375 25.46 -21.85 44.74
CA ALA A 375 26.76 -21.76 45.42
C ALA A 375 26.77 -22.55 46.74
N SER A 376 25.65 -22.56 47.47
CA SER A 376 25.51 -23.25 48.75
C SER A 376 25.11 -24.73 48.64
N GLY A 377 24.77 -25.20 47.43
CA GLY A 377 24.29 -26.57 47.21
C GLY A 377 22.89 -26.83 47.77
N ARG A 378 22.14 -25.78 48.12
CA ARG A 378 20.76 -25.90 48.62
C ARG A 378 19.79 -26.20 47.47
N PRO A 379 18.74 -27.00 47.70
CA PRO A 379 17.65 -27.13 46.74
C PRO A 379 16.98 -25.76 46.52
N THR A 380 16.62 -25.46 45.27
CA THR A 380 15.91 -24.24 44.89
C THR A 380 14.61 -24.60 44.18
N ASN A 381 13.54 -23.87 44.49
CA ASN A 381 12.25 -23.96 43.81
C ASN A 381 12.13 -22.96 42.64
N ILE A 382 13.23 -22.32 42.27
CA ILE A 382 13.28 -21.34 41.17
C ILE A 382 13.48 -22.09 39.85
N TYR A 383 12.50 -21.98 38.97
CA TYR A 383 12.52 -22.55 37.63
C TYR A 383 12.54 -21.40 36.61
N PRO A 384 13.73 -20.90 36.22
CA PRO A 384 13.80 -19.85 35.22
C PRO A 384 13.21 -20.34 33.90
N GLY A 385 12.54 -19.45 33.18
CA GLY A 385 12.16 -19.68 31.79
C GLY A 385 13.39 -19.82 30.88
N GLY A 386 13.17 -20.05 29.60
CA GLY A 386 14.24 -20.37 28.65
C GLY A 386 14.52 -21.88 28.50
N GLY A 387 15.22 -22.24 27.42
CA GLY A 387 15.39 -23.62 26.97
C GLY A 387 16.72 -24.29 27.35
N LEU A 388 17.62 -23.58 28.06
CA LEU A 388 18.98 -24.08 28.28
C LEU A 388 19.07 -25.02 29.49
N GLY A 389 19.62 -26.22 29.29
CA GLY A 389 19.90 -27.16 30.39
C GLY A 389 21.10 -26.74 31.26
N LYS A 390 21.03 -27.02 32.58
CA LYS A 390 22.03 -26.59 33.59
C LYS A 390 23.49 -26.90 33.23
N LYS A 391 23.77 -28.08 32.66
CA LYS A 391 25.12 -28.53 32.26
C LYS A 391 25.72 -27.75 31.10
N GLN A 392 24.92 -27.40 30.10
CA GLN A 392 25.39 -26.69 28.90
C GLN A 392 25.80 -25.24 29.23
N MET A 393 25.12 -24.62 30.20
CA MET A 393 25.47 -23.26 30.63
C MET A 393 26.76 -23.20 31.45
N GLU A 394 27.00 -24.18 32.32
CA GLU A 394 28.24 -24.24 33.11
C GLU A 394 29.48 -24.37 32.23
N GLN A 395 29.41 -25.20 31.19
CA GLN A 395 30.46 -25.34 30.19
C GLN A 395 30.71 -24.03 29.44
N ARG A 396 29.66 -23.28 29.11
CA ARG A 396 29.76 -21.98 28.44
C ARG A 396 30.29 -20.87 29.32
N LEU A 397 29.88 -20.77 30.58
CA LEU A 397 30.44 -19.81 31.53
C LEU A 397 31.93 -20.04 31.74
N LYS A 398 32.35 -21.31 31.75
CA LYS A 398 33.76 -21.69 31.82
C LYS A 398 34.51 -21.24 30.55
N ALA A 399 33.99 -21.55 29.37
CA ALA A 399 34.57 -21.14 28.09
C ALA A 399 34.60 -19.61 27.88
N ALA A 400 33.59 -18.88 28.35
CA ALA A 400 33.56 -17.43 28.31
C ALA A 400 34.64 -16.83 29.22
N LYS A 401 34.77 -17.33 30.46
CA LYS A 401 35.85 -16.91 31.37
C LYS A 401 37.24 -17.17 30.79
N GLU A 402 37.42 -18.26 30.05
CA GLU A 402 38.67 -18.59 29.37
C GLU A 402 38.96 -17.68 28.16
N ARG A 403 37.94 -17.21 27.44
CA ARG A 403 38.09 -16.23 26.33
C ARG A 403 38.42 -14.80 26.79
N TYR A 404 38.14 -14.47 28.05
CA TYR A 404 38.38 -13.15 28.64
C TYR A 404 39.60 -13.09 29.57
N LYS A 405 40.31 -14.21 29.75
CA LYS A 405 41.69 -14.24 30.22
C LYS A 405 42.62 -14.04 29.03
#